data_AF-E9G421-F1
#
_entry.id   AF-E9G421-F1
#
_cell.length_a   1.000
_cell.length_b   1.000
_cell.length_c   1.000
_cell.angle_alpha   90.00
_cell.angle_beta   90.00
_cell.angle_gamma   90.00
#
_symmetry.space_group_name_H-M   'P 1'
#
loop_
_entity.id
_entity.type
_entity.pdbx_description
1 polymer ?
#
loop_
_entity_poly.entity_id
_entity_poly.type
_entity_poly.pdbx_seq_one_letter_code
_entity_poly.pdbx_strand_id
1 'polypeptide(L)'
;MVEFMEMTGESRMIDLPPVSSSSVDSNPGYLLLIYTLDIGDICGSRTQGRENRGMTQPNNRKSSSGGSKPAIHLDSSPELGRYFVASRAFKPGDIVMKEFPLASAPGPLSEHVCFACHRLFARAHICSDCRSPLCSRNCQVSPEHQRECRYLTKIIAEIENRQRNGKIQRVPVQLGMLMLPLRLLMLRREQPDKWNQLMDLESHTTARQATSIWGFNQRNITPFLETMLIDEMPDIINDDLVQQMCGAVDVNSFEIRIETPDRRHTNDLPQQPMPNSQEVLRGTFYMASLMAHSCVVNAQISIGNDSQMTVKATVPIREGEGIFVSYTDPLQTTLQRRTFLEKGKHFICRCRRCQDPTEFGTFASAVRCRSCTSGWVLPNDDPASIASAAAVEGVALRWKCSECSSELKSEEIGRTEEVIQNIVKNIQRLPVDRHLIDRCEELFVTLPKKIHVNHAFLLQLRISLIHLYGNVPGFLIPELSVGLLQRKAQLCAELLEALRHLCPGYSRLRGMILYELHVPLVCLANKKYEKGRSKQPDQLITELKEAEIYLKEAVQILIHEPTSTPESRIARAAMADLKQLREYIRDMEKLKHLA
;
A
#
# COMPACT_ATOMS: atom_id res chain seq x y z
N MET A 1 4.43 -2.21 -16.38
CA MET A 1 5.02 -0.89 -16.73
C MET A 1 4.78 -0.51 -18.19
N VAL A 2 4.74 -1.47 -19.15
CA VAL A 2 4.67 -1.16 -20.60
C VAL A 2 3.27 -1.26 -21.17
N GLU A 3 2.43 -2.15 -20.64
CA GLU A 3 0.98 -2.07 -20.86
C GLU A 3 0.36 -0.76 -20.32
N PHE A 4 1.09 -0.05 -19.44
CA PHE A 4 0.72 1.28 -18.97
C PHE A 4 1.13 2.42 -19.92
N MET A 5 2.05 2.15 -20.87
CA MET A 5 2.53 3.12 -21.85
C MET A 5 1.91 2.94 -23.23
N GLU A 6 1.38 1.74 -23.56
CA GLU A 6 0.80 1.46 -24.88
C GLU A 6 -0.71 1.76 -25.00
N MET A 7 -1.40 2.09 -23.90
CA MET A 7 -2.80 2.52 -23.94
C MET A 7 -3.02 3.94 -24.50
N THR A 8 -1.97 4.70 -24.83
CA THR A 8 -2.08 6.09 -25.31
C THR A 8 -1.80 6.23 -26.80
N GLY A 9 -2.19 5.26 -27.63
CA GLY A 9 -1.99 5.31 -29.06
C GLY A 9 -2.56 6.59 -29.69
N GLU A 10 -1.72 7.57 -29.98
CA GLU A 10 -2.03 8.69 -30.87
C GLU A 10 -0.73 9.30 -31.45
N SER A 11 -0.51 9.00 -32.72
CA SER A 11 0.46 9.64 -33.59
C SER A 11 -0.10 11.02 -34.00
N ARG A 12 0.32 12.12 -33.36
CA ARG A 12 0.47 13.47 -33.96
C ARG A 12 0.90 14.52 -32.94
N MET A 13 1.87 15.35 -33.35
CA MET A 13 2.36 16.53 -32.64
C MET A 13 1.23 17.53 -32.31
N ILE A 14 0.84 17.66 -31.03
CA ILE A 14 0.27 18.88 -30.43
C ILE A 14 0.63 18.88 -28.93
N ASP A 15 1.14 20.00 -28.41
CA ASP A 15 1.44 20.24 -26.99
C ASP A 15 0.21 20.03 -26.09
N LEU A 16 0.28 19.08 -25.15
CA LEU A 16 -0.66 18.89 -24.03
C LEU A 16 0.11 18.50 -22.74
N PRO A 17 -0.36 18.93 -21.54
CA PRO A 17 0.35 18.76 -20.27
C PRO A 17 0.33 17.31 -19.75
N PRO A 18 1.26 16.93 -18.86
CA PRO A 18 1.58 15.52 -18.59
C PRO A 18 0.46 14.79 -17.84
N VAL A 19 0.00 13.69 -18.45
CA VAL A 19 -0.94 12.71 -17.88
C VAL A 19 -0.14 11.70 -17.05
N SER A 20 -0.48 11.60 -15.77
CA SER A 20 0.12 10.70 -14.78
C SER A 20 -0.28 9.23 -15.02
N SER A 21 0.69 8.34 -15.21
CA SER A 21 0.52 6.89 -15.26
C SER A 21 0.53 6.26 -13.86
N SER A 22 -0.29 5.23 -13.69
CA SER A 22 -0.60 4.58 -12.42
C SER A 22 0.47 3.58 -12.03
N SER A 23 1.15 3.85 -10.92
CA SER A 23 1.59 2.83 -9.99
C SER A 23 0.35 2.18 -9.35
N VAL A 24 0.54 1.06 -8.64
CA VAL A 24 -0.44 0.52 -7.68
C VAL A 24 -1.11 1.70 -7.00
N ASP A 25 -2.43 1.89 -7.24
CA ASP A 25 -3.22 2.97 -6.66
C ASP A 25 -3.04 2.88 -5.14
N SER A 26 -2.06 3.59 -4.59
CA SER A 26 -2.09 4.06 -3.23
C SER A 26 -3.33 4.90 -3.17
N ASN A 27 -4.40 4.29 -2.68
CA ASN A 27 -5.72 4.86 -2.61
C ASN A 27 -5.62 6.30 -2.07
N PRO A 28 -6.03 7.33 -2.83
CA PRO A 28 -5.92 8.72 -2.40
C PRO A 28 -6.63 9.01 -1.08
N GLY A 29 -7.67 8.23 -0.72
CA GLY A 29 -8.28 8.29 0.62
C GLY A 29 -7.35 7.77 1.74
N TYR A 30 -6.51 6.78 1.44
CA TYR A 30 -5.48 6.24 2.34
C TYR A 30 -4.28 7.19 2.44
N LEU A 31 -3.91 7.85 1.33
CA LEU A 31 -2.90 8.91 1.31
C LEU A 31 -3.36 10.15 2.09
N LEU A 32 -4.63 10.56 1.97
CA LEU A 32 -5.23 11.66 2.75
C LEU A 32 -5.11 11.41 4.27
N LEU A 33 -5.40 10.19 4.74
CA LEU A 33 -5.20 9.81 6.15
C LEU A 33 -3.72 9.85 6.59
N ILE A 34 -2.79 9.62 5.66
CA ILE A 34 -1.35 9.53 5.95
C ILE A 34 -0.65 10.90 5.93
N TYR A 35 -1.08 11.83 5.07
CA TYR A 35 -0.35 13.07 4.78
C TYR A 35 -0.66 14.26 5.70
N THR A 36 -1.70 14.21 6.52
CA THR A 36 -2.19 15.40 7.27
C THR A 36 -2.31 15.19 8.78
N LEU A 37 -1.82 14.06 9.33
CA LEU A 37 -1.71 13.84 10.77
C LEU A 37 -0.53 14.66 11.36
N ASP A 38 -0.73 15.97 11.40
CA ASP A 38 -0.15 16.91 12.37
C ASP A 38 -1.35 17.44 13.19
N ILE A 39 -1.85 16.61 14.12
CA ILE A 39 -2.78 17.11 15.14
C ILE A 39 -1.90 17.88 16.13
N GLY A 40 -2.01 19.20 16.09
CA GLY A 40 -1.33 20.11 17.00
C GLY A 40 -1.75 19.87 18.44
N ASP A 41 -0.74 19.83 19.30
CA ASP A 41 -0.85 19.80 20.77
C ASP A 41 -1.76 20.93 21.28
N ILE A 42 -2.87 20.57 21.91
CA ILE A 42 -3.56 21.43 22.88
C ILE A 42 -3.18 20.94 24.28
N CYS A 43 -2.04 21.43 24.81
CA CYS A 43 -1.88 21.91 26.20
C CYS A 43 -0.41 22.21 26.53
N GLY A 44 -0.18 23.34 27.21
CA GLY A 44 1.14 23.97 27.36
C GLY A 44 2.06 23.46 28.48
N SER A 45 3.35 23.70 28.22
CA SER A 45 4.45 24.05 29.15
C SER A 45 5.00 22.99 30.13
N ARG A 46 6.27 22.59 29.98
CA ARG A 46 7.48 23.20 30.60
C ARG A 46 8.73 22.34 30.31
N THR A 47 9.87 23.02 30.22
CA THR A 47 11.20 22.57 29.79
C THR A 47 12.04 21.92 30.91
N GLN A 48 12.93 21.00 30.52
CA GLN A 48 14.26 20.61 31.06
C GLN A 48 14.53 19.18 30.53
N GLY A 49 15.60 18.76 29.86
CA GLY A 49 17.00 19.20 29.78
C GLY A 49 17.87 17.99 30.15
N ARG A 50 18.41 17.21 29.18
CA ARG A 50 19.65 16.39 29.36
C ARG A 50 20.12 15.62 28.11
N GLU A 51 21.32 16.00 27.68
CA GLU A 51 22.54 15.22 27.40
C GLU A 51 22.52 13.93 26.53
N ASN A 52 23.28 14.03 25.43
CA ASN A 52 23.78 13.00 24.53
C ASN A 52 24.55 11.87 25.21
N ARG A 53 24.28 10.61 24.84
CA ARG A 53 25.27 9.52 24.89
C ARG A 53 25.16 8.60 23.66
N GLY A 54 26.31 8.28 23.09
CA GLY A 54 26.51 7.70 21.76
C GLY A 54 26.07 6.25 21.57
N MET A 55 25.74 5.95 20.32
CA MET A 55 25.45 4.61 19.80
C MET A 55 26.74 3.79 19.74
N THR A 56 26.79 2.70 20.50
CA THR A 56 27.77 1.63 20.35
C THR A 56 27.11 0.46 19.61
N GLN A 57 27.83 -0.13 18.66
CA GLN A 57 27.41 -1.25 17.82
C GLN A 57 27.12 -2.51 18.69
N PRO A 58 26.08 -3.31 18.40
CA PRO A 58 25.88 -4.56 19.10
C PRO A 58 26.77 -5.66 18.49
N ASN A 59 27.67 -6.18 19.34
CA ASN A 59 28.49 -7.36 19.10
C ASN A 59 27.64 -8.61 18.80
N ASN A 60 28.00 -9.32 17.73
CA ASN A 60 27.55 -10.66 17.40
C ASN A 60 27.86 -11.65 18.55
N ARG A 61 26.84 -12.06 19.32
CA ARG A 61 26.89 -13.27 20.14
C ARG A 61 26.06 -14.36 19.46
N LYS A 62 26.77 -15.37 18.95
CA LYS A 62 26.20 -16.65 18.51
C LYS A 62 25.51 -17.31 19.71
N SER A 63 24.18 -17.33 19.71
CA SER A 63 23.40 -18.21 20.57
C SER A 63 23.22 -19.56 19.87
N SER A 64 23.76 -20.59 20.49
CA SER A 64 23.46 -21.99 20.22
C SER A 64 21.96 -22.25 20.42
N SER A 65 21.24 -22.70 19.39
CA SER A 65 19.87 -23.19 19.53
C SER A 65 19.79 -24.66 19.13
N GLY A 66 19.34 -25.50 20.07
CA GLY A 66 18.81 -26.82 19.75
C GLY A 66 17.61 -26.67 18.81
N GLY A 67 17.52 -27.53 17.80
CA GLY A 67 16.62 -27.39 16.64
C GLY A 67 15.14 -27.35 17.01
N SER A 68 14.63 -26.16 17.29
CA SER A 68 13.21 -25.83 17.22
C SER A 68 12.77 -25.99 15.77
N LYS A 69 11.73 -26.79 15.51
CA LYS A 69 11.11 -26.86 14.17
C LYS A 69 10.77 -25.44 13.70
N PRO A 70 10.97 -25.10 12.42
CA PRO A 70 10.64 -23.79 11.89
C PRO A 70 9.14 -23.52 12.04
N ALA A 71 8.76 -22.28 12.36
CA ALA A 71 7.37 -21.89 12.63
C ALA A 71 6.46 -21.97 11.40
N ILE A 72 7.05 -22.00 10.21
CA ILE A 72 6.40 -22.16 8.91
C ILE A 72 7.23 -23.12 8.05
N HIS A 73 6.61 -23.73 7.05
CA HIS A 73 7.29 -24.53 6.03
C HIS A 73 6.66 -24.28 4.65
N LEU A 74 7.40 -24.60 3.58
CA LEU A 74 6.89 -24.55 2.22
C LEU A 74 6.12 -25.83 1.89
N ASP A 75 5.01 -25.66 1.20
CA ASP A 75 4.22 -26.73 0.58
C ASP A 75 3.92 -26.34 -0.87
N SER A 76 3.32 -27.24 -1.65
CA SER A 76 2.97 -26.99 -3.05
C SER A 76 1.60 -27.54 -3.43
N SER A 77 0.85 -26.79 -4.23
CA SER A 77 -0.40 -27.26 -4.85
C SER A 77 -0.46 -26.90 -6.34
N PRO A 78 -1.27 -27.61 -7.16
CA PRO A 78 -1.49 -27.24 -8.55
C PRO A 78 -2.03 -25.82 -8.75
N GLU A 79 -2.84 -25.33 -7.81
CA GLU A 79 -3.51 -24.03 -7.89
C GLU A 79 -2.65 -22.86 -7.42
N LEU A 80 -1.83 -23.06 -6.38
CA LEU A 80 -1.05 -22.01 -5.74
C LEU A 80 0.43 -22.03 -6.12
N GLY A 81 0.89 -23.11 -6.75
CA GLY A 81 2.32 -23.38 -6.85
C GLY A 81 2.89 -23.58 -5.44
N ARG A 82 4.04 -22.97 -5.14
CA ARG A 82 4.65 -22.99 -3.81
C ARG A 82 3.99 -21.97 -2.89
N TYR A 83 3.73 -22.36 -1.64
CA TYR A 83 3.13 -21.49 -0.65
C TYR A 83 3.57 -21.86 0.77
N PHE A 84 3.44 -20.94 1.74
CA PHE A 84 3.75 -21.24 3.13
C PHE A 84 2.56 -21.82 3.89
N VAL A 85 2.86 -22.79 4.74
CA VAL A 85 1.96 -23.41 5.70
C VAL A 85 2.50 -23.19 7.11
N ALA A 86 1.59 -22.90 8.05
CA ALA A 86 1.91 -22.74 9.46
C ALA A 86 2.28 -24.09 10.10
N SER A 87 3.45 -24.17 10.73
CA SER A 87 3.90 -25.34 11.51
C SER A 87 3.51 -25.28 12.99
N ARG A 88 2.81 -24.20 13.38
CA ARG A 88 2.23 -23.97 14.71
C ARG A 88 1.08 -22.97 14.59
N ALA A 89 0.29 -22.83 15.64
CA ALA A 89 -0.70 -21.76 15.70
C ALA A 89 -0.04 -20.36 15.85
N PHE A 90 -0.65 -19.34 15.23
CA PHE A 90 -0.33 -17.92 15.38
C PHE A 90 -1.55 -17.15 15.89
N LYS A 91 -1.31 -16.21 16.79
CA LYS A 91 -2.31 -15.22 17.22
C LYS A 91 -2.19 -13.94 16.39
N PRO A 92 -3.26 -13.12 16.28
CA PRO A 92 -3.14 -11.78 15.70
C PRO A 92 -1.99 -11.00 16.33
N GLY A 93 -1.15 -10.37 15.50
CA GLY A 93 0.04 -9.64 15.91
C GLY A 93 1.33 -10.47 16.01
N ASP A 94 1.25 -11.82 16.02
CA ASP A 94 2.43 -12.68 16.01
C ASP A 94 3.26 -12.46 14.74
N ILE A 95 4.59 -12.41 14.90
CA ILE A 95 5.52 -12.36 13.76
C ILE A 95 5.60 -13.74 13.13
N VAL A 96 5.25 -13.82 11.85
CA VAL A 96 5.35 -15.02 11.02
C VAL A 96 6.77 -15.17 10.51
N MET A 97 7.32 -14.11 9.90
CA MET A 97 8.68 -14.07 9.37
C MET A 97 9.22 -12.64 9.28
N LYS A 98 10.54 -12.55 9.12
CA LYS A 98 11.27 -11.32 8.81
C LYS A 98 12.30 -11.58 7.73
N GLU A 99 12.52 -10.62 6.84
CA GLU A 99 13.43 -10.77 5.71
C GLU A 99 14.02 -9.43 5.28
N PHE A 100 15.30 -9.41 4.91
CA PHE A 100 15.91 -8.30 4.18
C PHE A 100 15.86 -8.59 2.67
N PRO A 101 15.73 -7.57 1.81
CA PRO A 101 15.68 -7.80 0.37
C PRO A 101 17.00 -8.42 -0.13
N LEU A 102 16.91 -9.19 -1.21
CA LEU A 102 18.06 -9.63 -1.99
C LEU A 102 18.85 -8.41 -2.47
N ALA A 103 18.13 -7.43 -3.01
CA ALA A 103 18.60 -6.08 -3.29
C ALA A 103 17.41 -5.09 -3.30
N SER A 104 17.70 -3.81 -3.06
CA SER A 104 16.75 -2.71 -3.22
C SER A 104 17.38 -1.54 -3.96
N ALA A 105 16.58 -0.73 -4.64
CA ALA A 105 17.01 0.50 -5.31
C ALA A 105 15.89 1.53 -5.42
N PRO A 106 16.18 2.82 -5.68
CA PRO A 106 15.15 3.81 -5.99
C PRO A 106 14.20 3.33 -7.09
N GLY A 107 12.91 3.61 -6.94
CA GLY A 107 11.93 3.33 -7.98
C GLY A 107 12.22 4.13 -9.25
N PRO A 108 11.82 3.65 -10.44
CA PRO A 108 12.05 4.34 -11.72
C PRO A 108 11.53 5.79 -11.77
N LEU A 109 10.48 6.09 -11.01
CA LEU A 109 9.85 7.41 -10.94
C LEU A 109 10.27 8.22 -9.70
N SER A 110 11.19 7.70 -8.89
CA SER A 110 11.70 8.39 -7.71
C SER A 110 12.82 9.35 -8.13
N GLU A 111 12.67 10.62 -7.77
CA GLU A 111 13.52 11.71 -8.25
C GLU A 111 14.48 12.23 -7.18
N HIS A 112 14.08 12.15 -5.92
CA HIS A 112 14.76 12.77 -4.79
C HIS A 112 15.40 11.75 -3.85
N VAL A 113 15.76 10.57 -4.36
CA VAL A 113 16.32 9.47 -3.56
C VAL A 113 17.79 9.27 -3.89
N CYS A 114 18.64 9.25 -2.88
CA CYS A 114 20.06 8.97 -3.04
C CYS A 114 20.27 7.53 -3.54
N PHE A 115 20.98 7.37 -4.66
CA PHE A 115 21.23 6.05 -5.23
C PHE A 115 22.11 5.18 -4.31
N ALA A 116 22.97 5.80 -3.48
CA ALA A 116 23.85 5.08 -2.57
C ALA A 116 23.19 4.67 -1.25
N CYS A 117 22.60 5.63 -0.53
CA CYS A 117 22.12 5.41 0.84
C CYS A 117 20.59 5.41 0.99
N HIS A 118 19.86 5.54 -0.12
CA HIS A 118 18.39 5.53 -0.19
C HIS A 118 17.66 6.63 0.59
N ARG A 119 18.40 7.58 1.19
CA ARG A 119 17.82 8.75 1.85
C ARG A 119 17.32 9.78 0.86
N LEU A 120 16.27 10.49 1.26
CA LEU A 120 15.75 11.64 0.52
C LEU A 120 16.72 12.81 0.54
N PHE A 121 16.74 13.61 -0.52
CA PHE A 121 17.47 14.87 -0.60
C PHE A 121 16.60 15.99 -1.19
N ALA A 122 16.84 17.23 -0.76
CA ALA A 122 16.19 18.40 -1.36
C ALA A 122 16.83 18.79 -2.70
N ARG A 123 18.16 18.66 -2.77
CA ARG A 123 18.98 18.97 -3.94
C ARG A 123 19.96 17.84 -4.14
N ALA A 124 20.02 17.33 -5.37
CA ALA A 124 20.94 16.26 -5.71
C ALA A 124 22.39 16.78 -5.75
N HIS A 125 23.30 16.05 -5.12
CA HIS A 125 24.71 16.04 -5.48
C HIS A 125 24.87 15.10 -6.67
N ILE A 126 25.16 15.63 -7.85
CA ILE A 126 25.39 14.84 -9.05
C ILE A 126 26.83 14.30 -9.01
N CYS A 127 26.99 12.98 -9.05
CA CYS A 127 28.30 12.36 -9.10
C CYS A 127 29.11 12.88 -10.30
N SER A 128 30.35 13.32 -10.09
CA SER A 128 31.20 13.85 -11.17
C SER A 128 31.54 12.83 -12.25
N ASP A 129 31.46 11.53 -11.92
CA ASP A 129 32.00 10.46 -12.76
C ASP A 129 30.89 9.74 -13.53
N CYS A 130 29.81 9.35 -12.83
CA CYS A 130 28.70 8.61 -13.44
C CYS A 130 27.37 9.40 -13.51
N ARG A 131 27.34 10.62 -12.95
CA ARG A 131 26.17 11.53 -12.93
C ARG A 131 24.91 11.00 -12.24
N SER A 132 25.03 9.93 -11.45
CA SER A 132 23.92 9.49 -10.60
C SER A 132 23.59 10.53 -9.53
N PRO A 133 22.29 10.67 -9.15
CA PRO A 133 21.88 11.58 -8.11
C PRO A 133 22.16 10.98 -6.71
N LEU A 134 22.87 11.75 -5.89
CA LEU A 134 23.28 11.39 -4.53
C LEU A 134 22.86 12.49 -3.55
N CYS A 135 22.84 12.19 -2.24
CA CYS A 135 22.54 13.22 -1.24
C CYS A 135 23.75 14.11 -0.90
N SER A 136 24.99 13.65 -1.14
CA SER A 136 26.20 14.42 -0.82
C SER A 136 27.46 13.82 -1.45
N ARG A 137 28.57 14.59 -1.40
CA ARG A 137 29.91 14.11 -1.77
C ARG A 137 30.35 12.88 -0.97
N ASN A 138 29.91 12.72 0.27
CA ASN A 138 30.21 11.52 1.07
C ASN A 138 29.59 10.26 0.45
N CYS A 139 28.40 10.37 -0.13
CA CYS A 139 27.81 9.26 -0.87
C CYS A 139 28.55 9.00 -2.19
N GLN A 140 29.15 10.02 -2.83
CA GLN A 140 29.95 9.79 -4.03
C GLN A 140 31.17 8.92 -3.72
N VAL A 141 31.86 9.15 -2.60
CA VAL A 141 33.03 8.35 -2.22
C VAL A 141 32.69 7.11 -1.38
N SER A 142 31.40 6.82 -1.19
CA SER A 142 30.95 5.67 -0.40
C SER A 142 31.22 4.35 -1.14
N PRO A 143 31.57 3.25 -0.42
CA PRO A 143 31.70 1.93 -1.02
C PRO A 143 30.43 1.47 -1.75
N GLU A 144 29.25 1.83 -1.24
CA GLU A 144 27.97 1.51 -1.85
C GLU A 144 27.87 2.10 -3.26
N HIS A 145 28.21 3.39 -3.44
CA HIS A 145 28.21 4.01 -4.75
C HIS A 145 29.37 3.57 -5.63
N GLN A 146 30.59 3.53 -5.10
CA GLN A 146 31.80 3.27 -5.88
C GLN A 146 31.77 1.90 -6.57
N ARG A 147 31.13 0.90 -5.94
CA ARG A 147 30.88 -0.41 -6.55
C ARG A 147 30.06 -0.32 -7.84
N GLU A 148 29.11 0.60 -7.91
CA GLU A 148 28.17 0.76 -9.03
C GLU A 148 28.63 1.84 -10.03
N CYS A 149 29.34 2.86 -9.55
CA CYS A 149 29.75 4.04 -10.30
C CYS A 149 30.51 3.68 -11.58
N ARG A 150 31.44 2.73 -11.48
CA ARG A 150 32.25 2.24 -12.61
C ARG A 150 31.42 1.66 -13.76
N TYR A 151 30.25 1.09 -13.47
CA TYR A 151 29.35 0.55 -14.50
C TYR A 151 28.51 1.66 -15.12
N LEU A 152 27.94 2.51 -14.26
CA LEU A 152 27.08 3.61 -14.69
C LEU A 152 27.82 4.62 -15.59
N THR A 153 29.12 4.86 -15.37
CA THR A 153 29.94 5.69 -16.26
C THR A 153 30.01 5.16 -17.69
N LYS A 154 29.91 3.83 -17.92
CA LYS A 154 29.98 3.24 -19.27
C LYS A 154 28.78 3.58 -20.16
N ILE A 155 27.60 3.76 -19.55
CA ILE A 155 26.33 3.93 -20.28
C ILE A 155 25.83 5.37 -20.32
N ILE A 156 26.38 6.27 -19.51
CA ILE A 156 25.79 7.58 -19.29
C ILE A 156 25.76 8.45 -20.55
N ALA A 157 26.79 8.37 -21.40
CA ALA A 157 26.86 9.11 -22.66
C ALA A 157 25.80 8.62 -23.67
N GLU A 158 25.56 7.30 -23.71
CA GLU A 158 24.55 6.70 -24.58
C GLU A 158 23.14 7.07 -24.13
N ILE A 159 22.86 7.05 -22.81
CA ILE A 159 21.56 7.47 -22.28
C ILE A 159 21.28 8.93 -22.65
N GLU A 160 22.26 9.82 -22.54
CA GLU A 160 22.09 11.22 -22.94
C GLU A 160 21.92 11.42 -24.44
N ASN A 161 22.60 10.63 -25.26
CA ASN A 161 22.37 10.64 -26.71
C ASN A 161 20.92 10.24 -27.03
N ARG A 162 20.43 9.16 -26.43
CA ARG A 162 19.03 8.73 -26.59
C ARG A 162 18.04 9.75 -26.04
N GLN A 163 18.38 10.47 -24.97
CA GLN A 163 17.56 11.57 -24.46
C GLN A 163 17.49 12.73 -25.46
N ARG A 164 18.62 13.17 -26.01
CA ARG A 164 18.66 14.23 -27.04
C ARG A 164 17.86 13.87 -28.29
N ASN A 165 17.80 12.59 -28.63
CA ASN A 165 17.05 12.06 -29.76
C ASN A 165 15.59 11.71 -29.42
N GLY A 166 15.08 12.09 -28.24
CA GLY A 166 13.70 11.86 -27.81
C GLY A 166 13.33 10.40 -27.50
N LYS A 167 14.30 9.48 -27.51
CA LYS A 167 14.07 8.04 -27.21
C LYS A 167 14.00 7.74 -25.72
N ILE A 168 14.61 8.61 -24.90
CA ILE A 168 14.55 8.56 -23.43
C ILE A 168 14.03 9.91 -22.96
N GLN A 169 13.08 9.90 -22.02
CA GLN A 169 12.54 11.15 -21.50
C GLN A 169 13.53 11.83 -20.54
N ARG A 170 14.08 11.09 -19.58
CA ARG A 170 14.93 11.63 -18.51
C ARG A 170 16.01 10.62 -18.10
N VAL A 171 17.27 11.08 -18.00
CA VAL A 171 18.40 10.26 -17.53
C VAL A 171 18.14 9.61 -16.16
N PRO A 172 17.66 10.32 -15.12
CA PRO A 172 17.44 9.70 -13.80
C PRO A 172 16.42 8.56 -13.83
N VAL A 173 15.37 8.68 -14.65
CA VAL A 173 14.35 7.63 -14.81
C VAL A 173 14.98 6.37 -15.41
N GLN A 174 15.75 6.53 -16.48
CA GLN A 174 16.47 5.41 -17.11
C GLN A 174 17.45 4.76 -16.12
N LEU A 175 18.20 5.55 -15.35
CA LEU A 175 19.10 5.01 -14.34
C LEU A 175 18.32 4.25 -13.26
N GLY A 176 17.21 4.80 -12.75
CA GLY A 176 16.35 4.15 -11.75
C GLY A 176 15.82 2.79 -12.22
N MET A 177 15.49 2.65 -13.51
CA MET A 177 15.10 1.37 -14.10
C MET A 177 16.21 0.31 -14.13
N LEU A 178 17.47 0.75 -14.20
CA LEU A 178 18.64 -0.14 -14.32
C LEU A 178 19.22 -0.55 -12.95
N MET A 179 19.01 0.26 -11.91
CA MET A 179 19.69 0.06 -10.61
C MET A 179 19.35 -1.27 -9.94
N LEU A 180 18.06 -1.61 -9.83
CA LEU A 180 17.67 -2.87 -9.18
C LEU A 180 18.15 -4.10 -9.99
N PRO A 181 17.92 -4.16 -11.32
CA PRO A 181 18.52 -5.18 -12.18
C PRO A 181 20.04 -5.33 -12.02
N LEU A 182 20.78 -4.22 -12.06
CA LEU A 182 22.23 -4.21 -11.91
C LEU A 182 22.65 -4.83 -10.57
N ARG A 183 22.04 -4.39 -9.45
CA ARG A 183 22.34 -4.90 -8.11
C ARG A 183 22.06 -6.40 -7.99
N LEU A 184 20.97 -6.86 -8.57
CA LEU A 184 20.60 -8.28 -8.55
C LEU A 184 21.57 -9.13 -9.37
N LEU A 185 21.99 -8.66 -10.55
CA LEU A 185 22.99 -9.34 -11.38
C LEU A 185 24.36 -9.43 -10.69
N MET A 186 24.76 -8.39 -9.96
CA MET A 186 26.00 -8.40 -9.18
C MET A 186 26.02 -9.49 -8.09
N LEU A 187 24.84 -9.91 -7.57
CA LEU A 187 24.75 -11.01 -6.60
C LEU A 187 25.34 -12.31 -7.14
N ARG A 188 25.29 -12.55 -8.46
CA ARG A 188 25.83 -13.76 -9.08
C ARG A 188 27.29 -14.01 -8.71
N ARG A 189 28.09 -12.94 -8.59
CA ARG A 189 29.49 -13.02 -8.17
C ARG A 189 29.66 -12.77 -6.68
N GLU A 190 28.94 -11.80 -6.12
CA GLU A 190 29.18 -11.33 -4.75
C GLU A 190 28.55 -12.24 -3.70
N GLN A 191 27.38 -12.80 -3.98
CA GLN A 191 26.55 -13.58 -3.06
C GLN A 191 25.78 -14.70 -3.80
N PRO A 192 26.48 -15.79 -4.24
CA PRO A 192 25.88 -16.84 -5.07
C PRO A 192 24.62 -17.49 -4.49
N ASP A 193 24.53 -17.62 -3.16
CA ASP A 193 23.33 -18.18 -2.50
C ASP A 193 22.10 -17.29 -2.73
N LYS A 194 22.26 -15.96 -2.66
CA LYS A 194 21.18 -15.00 -2.95
C LYS A 194 20.84 -14.95 -4.44
N TRP A 195 21.84 -15.17 -5.29
CA TRP A 195 21.60 -15.33 -6.72
C TRP A 195 20.77 -16.58 -7.03
N ASN A 196 21.07 -17.70 -6.40
CA ASN A 196 20.27 -18.92 -6.55
C ASN A 196 18.83 -18.71 -6.04
N GLN A 197 18.65 -17.99 -4.93
CA GLN A 197 17.33 -17.57 -4.46
C GLN A 197 16.59 -16.71 -5.50
N LEU A 198 17.25 -15.74 -6.11
CA LEU A 198 16.66 -14.91 -7.17
C LEU A 198 16.23 -15.76 -8.38
N MET A 199 17.08 -16.67 -8.84
CA MET A 199 16.80 -17.53 -10.00
C MET A 199 15.73 -18.59 -9.73
N ASP A 200 15.48 -18.91 -8.46
CA ASP A 200 14.39 -19.79 -8.02
C ASP A 200 13.02 -19.07 -7.99
N LEU A 201 12.98 -17.74 -8.10
CA LEU A 201 11.72 -17.00 -8.16
C LEU A 201 11.03 -17.16 -9.52
N GLU A 202 9.69 -17.18 -9.50
CA GLU A 202 8.88 -17.24 -10.71
C GLU A 202 9.05 -15.96 -11.55
N SER A 203 9.35 -16.11 -12.83
CA SER A 203 9.59 -15.01 -13.75
C SER A 203 8.55 -14.89 -14.85
N HIS A 204 7.67 -15.89 -15.01
CA HIS A 204 6.69 -16.02 -16.07
C HIS A 204 7.28 -15.75 -17.47
N THR A 205 8.52 -16.19 -17.71
CA THR A 205 9.30 -15.86 -18.91
C THR A 205 8.51 -16.15 -20.19
N THR A 206 7.93 -17.35 -20.32
CA THR A 206 7.15 -17.75 -21.50
C THR A 206 5.91 -16.87 -21.69
N ALA A 207 5.14 -16.61 -20.63
CA ALA A 207 3.95 -15.77 -20.73
C ALA A 207 4.31 -14.32 -21.10
N ARG A 208 5.45 -13.81 -20.60
CA ARG A 208 5.92 -12.45 -20.87
C ARG A 208 6.39 -12.25 -22.31
N GLN A 209 6.87 -13.28 -23.01
CA GLN A 209 7.32 -13.16 -24.40
C GLN A 209 6.25 -12.58 -25.34
N ALA A 210 4.97 -12.87 -25.09
CA ALA A 210 3.85 -12.37 -25.88
C ALA A 210 3.39 -10.95 -25.50
N THR A 211 4.01 -10.33 -24.48
CA THR A 211 3.59 -9.04 -23.94
C THR A 211 4.58 -7.93 -24.29
N SER A 212 4.13 -6.68 -24.25
CA SER A 212 4.98 -5.55 -24.61
C SER A 212 6.12 -5.26 -23.63
N ILE A 213 6.01 -5.74 -22.38
CA ILE A 213 7.11 -5.62 -21.41
C ILE A 213 8.37 -6.34 -21.89
N TRP A 214 8.23 -7.44 -22.62
CA TRP A 214 9.37 -8.13 -23.22
C TRP A 214 10.15 -7.23 -24.16
N GLY A 215 9.48 -6.70 -25.20
CA GLY A 215 10.11 -5.83 -26.20
C GLY A 215 10.60 -4.50 -25.62
N PHE A 216 9.99 -4.03 -24.53
CA PHE A 216 10.52 -2.88 -23.81
C PHE A 216 11.82 -3.18 -23.08
N ASN A 217 11.92 -4.32 -22.38
CA ASN A 217 13.15 -4.71 -21.69
C ASN A 217 14.30 -4.90 -22.71
N GLN A 218 14.02 -5.53 -23.86
CA GLN A 218 15.00 -5.67 -24.95
C GLN A 218 15.55 -4.33 -25.45
N ARG A 219 14.74 -3.27 -25.42
CA ARG A 219 15.12 -1.94 -25.92
C ARG A 219 15.74 -1.04 -24.85
N ASN A 220 15.25 -1.13 -23.62
CA ASN A 220 15.48 -0.15 -22.56
C ASN A 220 16.24 -0.70 -21.36
N ILE A 221 16.48 -2.02 -21.28
CA ILE A 221 17.18 -2.64 -20.14
C ILE A 221 18.38 -3.46 -20.63
N THR A 222 18.14 -4.47 -21.48
CA THR A 222 19.16 -5.43 -21.94
C THR A 222 20.43 -4.75 -22.46
N PRO A 223 20.38 -3.80 -23.42
CA PRO A 223 21.59 -3.26 -24.04
C PRO A 223 22.47 -2.48 -23.06
N PHE A 224 21.84 -1.86 -22.05
CA PHE A 224 22.57 -1.12 -21.02
C PHE A 224 23.23 -2.06 -20.02
N LEU A 225 22.54 -3.12 -19.58
CA LEU A 225 23.11 -4.11 -18.67
C LEU A 225 24.27 -4.88 -19.31
N GLU A 226 24.13 -5.27 -20.58
CA GLU A 226 25.22 -5.86 -21.37
C GLU A 226 26.43 -4.93 -21.41
N THR A 227 26.24 -3.67 -21.80
CA THR A 227 27.33 -2.68 -21.85
C THR A 227 27.98 -2.46 -20.48
N MET A 228 27.19 -2.40 -19.41
CA MET A 228 27.71 -2.23 -18.06
C MET A 228 28.61 -3.40 -17.64
N LEU A 229 28.18 -4.63 -17.94
CA LEU A 229 28.70 -5.84 -17.32
C LEU A 229 29.57 -6.70 -18.24
N ILE A 230 29.73 -6.34 -19.52
CA ILE A 230 30.47 -7.13 -20.53
C ILE A 230 31.87 -7.59 -20.11
N ASP A 231 32.63 -6.73 -19.43
CA ASP A 231 34.00 -7.04 -19.00
C ASP A 231 34.05 -8.07 -17.86
N GLU A 232 32.99 -8.17 -17.06
CA GLU A 232 32.97 -8.95 -15.82
C GLU A 232 32.05 -10.17 -15.90
N MET A 233 31.04 -10.13 -16.76
CA MET A 233 30.08 -11.19 -17.04
C MET A 233 29.81 -11.23 -18.54
N PRO A 234 30.75 -11.69 -19.38
CA PRO A 234 30.57 -11.74 -20.83
C PRO A 234 29.46 -12.69 -21.28
N ASP A 235 29.07 -13.65 -20.42
CA ASP A 235 27.95 -14.56 -20.65
C ASP A 235 26.58 -13.91 -20.36
N ILE A 236 26.54 -12.69 -19.83
CA ILE A 236 25.30 -11.92 -19.62
C ILE A 236 24.65 -11.42 -20.91
N ILE A 237 25.34 -11.56 -22.05
CA ILE A 237 24.85 -11.20 -23.39
C ILE A 237 23.68 -12.12 -23.82
N ASN A 238 23.28 -13.07 -22.98
CA ASN A 238 22.06 -13.83 -23.18
C ASN A 238 20.83 -13.00 -22.78
N ASP A 239 20.10 -12.49 -23.77
CA ASP A 239 18.81 -11.78 -23.58
C ASP A 239 17.84 -12.59 -22.72
N ASP A 240 17.85 -13.94 -22.79
CA ASP A 240 16.98 -14.78 -21.97
C ASP A 240 17.26 -14.65 -20.47
N LEU A 241 18.53 -14.50 -20.07
CA LEU A 241 18.90 -14.34 -18.66
C LEU A 241 18.45 -12.99 -18.12
N VAL A 242 18.67 -11.91 -18.89
CA VAL A 242 18.21 -10.57 -18.51
C VAL A 242 16.68 -10.55 -18.43
N GLN A 243 15.99 -11.20 -19.37
CA GLN A 243 14.53 -11.27 -19.37
C GLN A 243 13.98 -12.08 -18.20
N GLN A 244 14.59 -13.21 -17.88
CA GLN A 244 14.23 -14.03 -16.71
C GLN A 244 14.38 -13.21 -15.42
N MET A 245 15.51 -12.53 -15.23
CA MET A 245 15.74 -11.67 -14.06
C MET A 245 14.75 -10.50 -14.00
N CYS A 246 14.52 -9.80 -15.12
CA CYS A 246 13.51 -8.74 -15.17
C CYS A 246 12.11 -9.27 -14.84
N GLY A 247 11.80 -10.51 -15.23
CA GLY A 247 10.55 -11.19 -14.86
C GLY A 247 10.44 -11.46 -13.39
N ALA A 248 11.52 -11.97 -12.78
CA ALA A 248 11.59 -12.13 -11.34
C ALA A 248 11.36 -10.78 -10.63
N VAL A 249 11.96 -9.68 -11.12
CA VAL A 249 11.75 -8.34 -10.56
C VAL A 249 10.30 -7.86 -10.72
N ASP A 250 9.68 -8.06 -11.87
CA ASP A 250 8.29 -7.66 -12.14
C ASP A 250 7.27 -8.40 -11.27
N VAL A 251 7.51 -9.68 -11.02
CA VAL A 251 6.58 -10.54 -10.29
C VAL A 251 6.84 -10.54 -8.78
N ASN A 252 8.08 -10.34 -8.33
CA ASN A 252 8.49 -10.63 -6.94
C ASN A 252 9.08 -9.43 -6.18
N SER A 253 8.96 -8.22 -6.74
CA SER A 253 9.42 -7.01 -6.04
C SER A 253 8.30 -6.29 -5.33
N PHE A 254 8.67 -5.67 -4.21
CA PHE A 254 7.80 -4.91 -3.33
C PHE A 254 8.23 -3.45 -3.33
N GLU A 255 7.25 -2.57 -3.23
CA GLU A 255 7.49 -1.16 -2.94
C GLU A 255 7.89 -1.02 -1.47
N ILE A 256 8.97 -0.27 -1.23
CA ILE A 256 9.46 0.06 0.09
C ILE A 256 9.30 1.57 0.24
N ARG A 257 8.45 1.97 1.19
CA ARG A 257 8.23 3.37 1.48
C ARG A 257 9.51 4.01 2.03
N ILE A 258 9.86 5.19 1.50
CA ILE A 258 10.91 6.02 2.07
C ILE A 258 10.24 7.05 2.97
N GLU A 259 10.64 7.10 4.24
CA GLU A 259 10.11 8.10 5.14
C GLU A 259 10.95 9.37 5.14
N THR A 260 10.26 10.51 5.14
CA THR A 260 10.88 11.82 5.39
C THR A 260 11.28 11.92 6.85
N PRO A 261 12.53 12.31 7.16
CA PRO A 261 12.94 12.62 8.53
C PRO A 261 11.98 13.61 9.20
N ASP A 262 11.79 13.45 10.51
CA ASP A 262 10.95 14.33 11.33
C ASP A 262 11.38 15.80 11.15
N ARG A 263 10.42 16.69 10.88
CA ARG A 263 10.61 18.12 10.52
C ARG A 263 11.45 18.89 11.54
N ARG A 264 11.58 18.38 12.76
CA ARG A 264 12.35 18.97 13.86
C ARG A 264 13.88 18.93 13.64
N HIS A 265 14.38 18.20 12.64
CA HIS A 265 15.82 18.02 12.43
C HIS A 265 16.37 18.36 11.04
N THR A 266 15.59 18.98 10.15
CA THR A 266 16.07 19.32 8.80
C THR A 266 15.64 20.71 8.39
N ASN A 267 16.47 21.72 8.69
CA ASN A 267 16.31 23.06 8.12
C ASN A 267 16.58 23.10 6.60
N ASP A 268 17.01 21.96 6.00
CA ASP A 268 17.43 21.85 4.60
C ASP A 268 16.48 21.03 3.71
N LEU A 269 15.37 20.49 4.24
CA LEU A 269 14.33 19.84 3.40
C LEU A 269 13.34 20.90 2.88
N PRO A 270 12.81 20.76 1.64
CA PRO A 270 11.87 21.73 1.10
C PRO A 270 10.65 21.83 2.03
N GLN A 271 10.24 23.07 2.31
CA GLN A 271 9.21 23.44 3.29
C GLN A 271 7.80 22.94 2.92
N GLN A 272 7.65 22.27 1.77
CA GLN A 272 6.41 21.65 1.33
C GLN A 272 6.68 20.22 0.87
N PRO A 273 5.86 19.22 1.26
CA PRO A 273 5.82 17.97 0.54
C PRO A 273 5.49 18.28 -0.92
N MET A 274 6.39 17.92 -1.83
CA MET A 274 6.21 18.18 -3.26
C MET A 274 4.90 17.51 -3.71
N PRO A 275 4.01 18.23 -4.41
CA PRO A 275 2.82 17.62 -4.99
C PRO A 275 3.26 16.51 -5.95
N ASN A 276 2.75 15.28 -5.73
CA ASN A 276 2.77 14.16 -6.67
C ASN A 276 4.07 13.32 -6.84
N SER A 277 5.11 13.45 -6.03
CA SER A 277 6.23 12.48 -6.03
C SER A 277 6.12 11.48 -4.88
N GLN A 278 5.75 10.23 -5.17
CA GLN A 278 5.93 9.12 -4.22
C GLN A 278 7.36 8.60 -4.35
N GLU A 279 8.24 9.16 -3.52
CA GLU A 279 9.61 8.67 -3.41
C GLU A 279 9.59 7.30 -2.72
N VAL A 280 9.97 6.26 -3.47
CA VAL A 280 9.89 4.87 -3.03
C VAL A 280 11.15 4.12 -3.44
N LEU A 281 11.48 3.05 -2.72
CA LEU A 281 12.40 2.04 -3.22
C LEU A 281 11.60 0.88 -3.77
N ARG A 282 12.24 0.09 -4.61
CA ARG A 282 11.78 -1.22 -5.03
C ARG A 282 12.79 -2.23 -4.54
N GLY A 283 12.32 -3.30 -3.89
CA GLY A 283 13.19 -4.38 -3.42
C GLY A 283 12.63 -5.75 -3.75
N THR A 284 13.51 -6.68 -4.08
CA THR A 284 13.16 -8.09 -4.35
C THR A 284 13.42 -8.92 -3.11
N PHE A 285 12.45 -9.68 -2.65
CA PHE A 285 12.51 -10.49 -1.43
C PHE A 285 12.28 -11.95 -1.80
N TYR A 286 13.01 -12.91 -1.23
CA TYR A 286 12.88 -14.30 -1.62
C TYR A 286 11.70 -14.96 -0.91
N MET A 287 11.78 -15.04 0.41
CA MET A 287 10.76 -15.69 1.24
C MET A 287 9.42 -15.00 1.06
N ALA A 288 9.37 -13.66 1.08
CA ALA A 288 8.11 -12.95 0.95
C ALA A 288 7.37 -13.23 -0.37
N SER A 289 8.12 -13.54 -1.42
CA SER A 289 7.57 -13.82 -2.75
C SER A 289 7.02 -15.23 -2.91
N LEU A 290 7.33 -16.12 -1.96
CA LEU A 290 6.77 -17.47 -1.89
C LEU A 290 5.45 -17.51 -1.10
N MET A 291 4.98 -16.39 -0.53
CA MET A 291 3.67 -16.33 0.13
C MET A 291 2.55 -16.24 -0.90
N ALA A 292 1.52 -17.09 -0.80
CA ALA A 292 0.42 -17.06 -1.76
C ALA A 292 -0.55 -15.88 -1.55
N HIS A 293 -1.22 -15.50 -2.64
CA HIS A 293 -2.25 -14.46 -2.61
C HIS A 293 -3.60 -14.98 -2.07
N SER A 294 -4.28 -14.14 -1.28
CA SER A 294 -5.73 -14.21 -1.09
C SER A 294 -6.30 -12.80 -0.98
N CYS A 295 -7.49 -12.56 -1.55
CA CYS A 295 -8.20 -11.28 -1.37
C CYS A 295 -8.80 -11.13 0.04
N VAL A 296 -8.75 -12.18 0.87
CA VAL A 296 -9.02 -12.17 2.31
C VAL A 296 -7.81 -12.74 3.01
N VAL A 297 -7.02 -11.86 3.60
CA VAL A 297 -5.71 -12.20 4.15
C VAL A 297 -5.81 -12.72 5.57
N ASN A 298 -4.85 -13.55 5.94
CA ASN A 298 -4.58 -13.88 7.35
C ASN A 298 -3.22 -13.37 7.83
N ALA A 299 -2.42 -12.76 6.94
CA ALA A 299 -1.18 -12.09 7.28
C ALA A 299 -1.02 -10.75 6.53
N GLN A 300 -0.26 -9.83 7.13
CA GLN A 300 0.04 -8.51 6.58
C GLN A 300 1.55 -8.26 6.57
N ILE A 301 2.00 -7.59 5.50
CA ILE A 301 3.38 -7.15 5.32
C ILE A 301 3.56 -5.73 5.85
N SER A 302 4.65 -5.50 6.59
CA SER A 302 5.17 -4.17 6.94
C SER A 302 6.64 -4.12 6.56
N ILE A 303 7.11 -3.01 5.98
CA ILE A 303 8.54 -2.82 5.68
C ILE A 303 9.02 -1.59 6.44
N GLY A 304 10.06 -1.75 7.25
CA GLY A 304 10.68 -0.67 8.01
C GLY A 304 11.67 0.16 7.18
N ASN A 305 12.14 1.27 7.73
CA ASN A 305 13.13 2.16 7.08
C ASN A 305 14.49 1.48 6.80
N ASP A 306 14.80 0.41 7.53
CA ASP A 306 15.96 -0.44 7.27
C ASP A 306 15.76 -1.42 6.10
N SER A 307 14.64 -1.28 5.37
CA SER A 307 14.16 -2.20 4.33
C SER A 307 13.87 -3.61 4.83
N GLN A 308 13.83 -3.86 6.15
CA GLN A 308 13.44 -5.16 6.68
C GLN A 308 11.94 -5.33 6.55
N MET A 309 11.54 -6.37 5.83
CA MET A 309 10.16 -6.84 5.80
C MET A 309 9.85 -7.62 7.08
N THR A 310 8.68 -7.37 7.65
CA THR A 310 8.07 -8.17 8.71
C THR A 310 6.67 -8.59 8.27
N VAL A 311 6.38 -9.89 8.38
CA VAL A 311 5.06 -10.47 8.13
C VAL A 311 4.42 -10.81 9.46
N LYS A 312 3.17 -10.39 9.67
CA LYS A 312 2.42 -10.62 10.91
C LYS A 312 1.07 -11.22 10.64
N ALA A 313 0.63 -12.14 11.51
CA ALA A 313 -0.72 -12.67 11.44
C ALA A 313 -1.75 -11.57 11.77
N THR A 314 -2.79 -11.43 10.95
CA THR A 314 -3.88 -10.47 11.19
C THR A 314 -5.05 -11.12 11.91
N VAL A 315 -5.26 -12.42 11.70
CA VAL A 315 -6.28 -13.25 12.37
C VAL A 315 -5.58 -14.48 12.97
N PRO A 316 -6.24 -15.27 13.84
CA PRO A 316 -5.68 -16.55 14.27
C PRO A 316 -5.40 -17.46 13.06
N ILE A 317 -4.22 -18.07 13.01
CA ILE A 317 -3.82 -19.07 12.00
C ILE A 317 -3.56 -20.38 12.74
N ARG A 318 -4.19 -21.48 12.34
CA ARG A 318 -3.98 -22.79 12.96
C ARG A 318 -2.75 -23.48 12.35
N GLU A 319 -2.18 -24.43 13.09
CA GLU A 319 -1.20 -25.35 12.51
C GLU A 319 -1.82 -26.10 11.32
N GLY A 320 -1.08 -26.19 10.22
CA GLY A 320 -1.55 -26.74 8.95
C GLY A 320 -2.32 -25.78 8.04
N GLU A 321 -2.62 -24.55 8.48
CA GLU A 321 -3.25 -23.55 7.60
C GLU A 321 -2.22 -22.80 6.74
N GLY A 322 -2.61 -22.50 5.50
CA GLY A 322 -1.82 -21.66 4.59
C GLY A 322 -1.72 -20.21 5.06
N ILE A 323 -0.60 -19.56 4.74
CA ILE A 323 -0.33 -18.16 5.07
C ILE A 323 -0.50 -17.32 3.81
N PHE A 324 -1.45 -16.38 3.85
CA PHE A 324 -1.87 -15.60 2.71
C PHE A 324 -1.76 -14.10 2.96
N VAL A 325 -1.16 -13.42 1.98
CA VAL A 325 -1.08 -11.96 1.90
C VAL A 325 -1.88 -11.46 0.69
N SER A 326 -2.17 -10.16 0.63
CA SER A 326 -2.84 -9.58 -0.53
C SER A 326 -1.80 -8.93 -1.44
N TYR A 327 -1.93 -9.15 -2.74
CA TYR A 327 -1.16 -8.45 -3.78
C TYR A 327 -1.93 -7.23 -4.31
N THR A 328 -3.20 -7.10 -3.96
CA THR A 328 -4.13 -6.08 -4.41
C THR A 328 -4.60 -5.25 -3.22
N ASP A 329 -5.18 -4.07 -3.47
CA ASP A 329 -5.85 -3.31 -2.42
C ASP A 329 -7.16 -4.03 -2.02
N PRO A 330 -7.46 -4.21 -0.71
CA PRO A 330 -8.71 -4.85 -0.27
C PRO A 330 -9.97 -4.10 -0.72
N LEU A 331 -9.89 -2.80 -1.03
CA LEU A 331 -10.98 -1.94 -1.50
C LEU A 331 -11.00 -1.75 -3.01
N GLN A 332 -10.36 -2.62 -3.78
CA GLN A 332 -10.59 -2.76 -5.23
C GLN A 332 -11.77 -3.69 -5.52
N THR A 333 -12.47 -3.46 -6.64
CA THR A 333 -13.54 -4.34 -7.12
C THR A 333 -12.99 -5.69 -7.62
N THR A 334 -13.86 -6.68 -7.80
CA THR A 334 -13.47 -8.01 -8.31
C THR A 334 -12.86 -7.92 -9.70
N LEU A 335 -13.41 -7.05 -10.56
CA LEU A 335 -12.85 -6.79 -11.89
C LEU A 335 -11.44 -6.22 -11.78
N GLN A 336 -11.24 -5.19 -10.96
CA GLN A 336 -9.94 -4.55 -10.74
C GLN A 336 -8.90 -5.54 -10.20
N ARG A 337 -9.24 -6.29 -9.13
CA ARG A 337 -8.32 -7.26 -8.50
C ARG A 337 -7.91 -8.35 -9.47
N ARG A 338 -8.86 -8.98 -10.17
CA ARG A 338 -8.55 -10.07 -11.11
C ARG A 338 -7.80 -9.58 -12.33
N THR A 339 -8.12 -8.40 -12.86
CA THR A 339 -7.38 -7.81 -13.98
C THR A 339 -5.92 -7.53 -13.59
N PHE A 340 -5.69 -6.99 -12.40
CA PHE A 340 -4.34 -6.75 -11.88
C PHE A 340 -3.55 -8.06 -11.72
N LEU A 341 -4.16 -9.09 -11.13
CA LEU A 341 -3.50 -10.37 -10.89
C LEU A 341 -3.24 -11.14 -12.19
N GLU A 342 -4.16 -11.11 -13.15
CA GLU A 342 -3.95 -11.75 -14.45
C GLU A 342 -2.80 -11.08 -15.20
N LYS A 343 -2.85 -9.76 -15.37
CA LYS A 343 -1.85 -9.03 -16.16
C LYS A 343 -0.47 -8.97 -15.48
N GLY A 344 -0.46 -8.80 -14.16
CA GLY A 344 0.77 -8.57 -13.40
C GLY A 344 1.36 -9.82 -12.73
N LYS A 345 0.55 -10.84 -12.46
CA LYS A 345 0.95 -12.06 -11.76
C LYS A 345 0.57 -13.35 -12.51
N HIS A 346 0.00 -13.24 -13.71
CA HIS A 346 -0.31 -14.36 -14.60
C HIS A 346 -1.20 -15.46 -13.99
N PHE A 347 -2.12 -15.08 -13.10
CA PHE A 347 -3.12 -16.02 -12.57
C PHE A 347 -4.47 -15.34 -12.27
N ILE A 348 -5.54 -16.13 -12.24
CA ILE A 348 -6.89 -15.68 -11.86
C ILE A 348 -7.17 -16.11 -10.42
N CYS A 349 -7.47 -15.14 -9.55
CA CYS A 349 -7.76 -15.43 -8.14
C CYS A 349 -9.10 -16.17 -7.95
N ARG A 350 -9.04 -17.24 -7.15
CA ARG A 350 -10.16 -18.10 -6.76
C ARG A 350 -10.31 -18.20 -5.24
N CYS A 351 -9.84 -17.22 -4.47
CA CYS A 351 -10.06 -17.20 -3.03
C CYS A 351 -11.56 -17.13 -2.71
N ARG A 352 -11.94 -17.41 -1.45
CA ARG A 352 -13.35 -17.42 -1.01
C ARG A 352 -14.12 -16.14 -1.36
N ARG A 353 -13.48 -14.97 -1.31
CA ARG A 353 -14.09 -13.69 -1.70
C ARG A 353 -14.38 -13.60 -3.20
N CYS A 354 -13.46 -14.09 -4.03
CA CYS A 354 -13.62 -14.08 -5.49
C CYS A 354 -14.58 -15.16 -5.99
N GLN A 355 -14.85 -16.20 -5.19
CA GLN A 355 -15.85 -17.23 -5.49
C GLN A 355 -17.26 -16.86 -5.04
N ASP A 356 -17.41 -15.90 -4.13
CA ASP A 356 -18.70 -15.42 -3.66
C ASP A 356 -19.11 -14.16 -4.46
N PRO A 357 -20.16 -14.21 -5.31
CA PRO A 357 -20.65 -13.07 -6.08
C PRO A 357 -20.99 -11.83 -5.24
N THR A 358 -21.36 -12.04 -3.97
CA THR A 358 -21.74 -10.98 -3.05
C THR A 358 -20.57 -10.47 -2.21
N GLU A 359 -19.38 -11.07 -2.33
CA GLU A 359 -18.21 -10.79 -1.51
C GLU A 359 -18.55 -10.79 0.01
N PHE A 360 -19.13 -11.90 0.48
CA PHE A 360 -19.65 -12.10 1.84
C PHE A 360 -20.78 -11.14 2.22
N GLY A 361 -21.68 -10.86 1.28
CA GLY A 361 -22.78 -9.92 1.47
C GLY A 361 -22.39 -8.45 1.52
N THR A 362 -21.12 -8.11 1.22
CA THR A 362 -20.70 -6.70 1.17
C THR A 362 -21.11 -6.02 -0.12
N PHE A 363 -21.28 -6.78 -1.21
CA PHE A 363 -21.59 -6.26 -2.55
C PHE A 363 -20.57 -5.20 -3.02
N ALA A 364 -19.29 -5.38 -2.67
CA ALA A 364 -18.24 -4.39 -2.89
C ALA A 364 -17.92 -4.13 -4.38
N SER A 365 -18.40 -4.98 -5.29
CA SER A 365 -18.29 -4.83 -6.74
C SER A 365 -19.65 -4.69 -7.46
N ALA A 366 -20.75 -4.54 -6.72
CA ALA A 366 -22.09 -4.63 -7.30
C ALA A 366 -22.54 -3.34 -8.01
N VAL A 367 -22.96 -3.49 -9.26
CA VAL A 367 -23.51 -2.42 -10.10
C VAL A 367 -25.03 -2.56 -10.20
N ARG A 368 -25.75 -1.43 -10.23
CA ARG A 368 -27.21 -1.44 -10.38
C ARG A 368 -27.61 -2.03 -11.74
N CYS A 369 -28.54 -2.97 -11.74
CA CYS A 369 -29.05 -3.53 -12.99
C CYS A 369 -29.73 -2.45 -13.85
N ARG A 370 -29.51 -2.50 -15.16
CA ARG A 370 -30.15 -1.60 -16.14
C ARG A 370 -31.46 -2.16 -16.69
N SER A 371 -31.69 -3.47 -16.53
CA SER A 371 -32.86 -4.19 -17.03
C SER A 371 -33.97 -4.35 -15.98
N CYS A 372 -33.71 -4.05 -14.70
CA CYS A 372 -34.71 -4.09 -13.64
C CYS A 372 -34.40 -3.07 -12.55
N THR A 373 -35.40 -2.75 -11.72
CA THR A 373 -35.28 -1.73 -10.67
C THR A 373 -34.89 -2.27 -9.30
N SER A 374 -34.77 -3.57 -9.09
CA SER A 374 -34.46 -4.18 -7.78
C SER A 374 -33.09 -4.84 -7.71
N GLY A 375 -32.58 -5.36 -8.82
CA GLY A 375 -31.41 -6.24 -8.81
C GLY A 375 -30.04 -5.57 -8.91
N TRP A 376 -29.03 -6.35 -8.51
CA TRP A 376 -27.62 -6.02 -8.60
C TRP A 376 -26.94 -6.95 -9.59
N VAL A 377 -26.07 -6.39 -10.42
CA VAL A 377 -25.23 -7.12 -11.35
C VAL A 377 -23.94 -7.50 -10.63
N LEU A 378 -23.70 -8.80 -10.53
CA LEU A 378 -22.62 -9.41 -9.73
C LEU A 378 -21.73 -10.31 -10.60
N PRO A 379 -20.48 -10.56 -10.20
CA PRO A 379 -19.64 -11.57 -10.86
C PRO A 379 -20.31 -12.94 -10.81
N ASN A 380 -20.38 -13.62 -11.95
CA ASN A 380 -21.01 -14.92 -12.10
C ASN A 380 -20.20 -15.79 -13.05
N ASP A 381 -19.05 -16.25 -12.58
CA ASP A 381 -18.23 -17.14 -13.37
C ASP A 381 -18.82 -18.55 -13.33
N ASP A 382 -18.99 -19.17 -14.49
CA ASP A 382 -19.33 -20.59 -14.59
C ASP A 382 -18.06 -21.42 -14.28
N PRO A 383 -18.04 -22.25 -13.22
CA PRO A 383 -16.88 -23.07 -12.83
C PRO A 383 -16.26 -23.86 -13.99
N ALA A 384 -17.06 -24.32 -14.95
CA ALA A 384 -16.59 -25.08 -16.12
C ALA A 384 -15.79 -24.21 -17.11
N SER A 385 -16.23 -22.96 -17.32
CA SER A 385 -15.56 -22.02 -18.21
C SER A 385 -14.21 -21.52 -17.70
N ILE A 386 -13.99 -21.62 -16.38
CA ILE A 386 -12.73 -21.23 -15.75
C ILE A 386 -11.70 -22.37 -15.75
N ALA A 387 -12.11 -23.64 -15.92
CA ALA A 387 -11.18 -24.78 -16.05
C ALA A 387 -10.50 -24.79 -17.44
N SER A 388 -11.18 -24.28 -18.47
CA SER A 388 -10.65 -24.09 -19.83
C SER A 388 -9.89 -22.78 -20.04
N ALA A 389 -9.84 -21.89 -19.03
CA ALA A 389 -9.25 -20.55 -19.13
C ALA A 389 -7.71 -20.53 -19.26
N ALA A 390 -7.05 -21.69 -19.25
CA ALA A 390 -5.67 -21.79 -19.74
C ALA A 390 -5.54 -21.42 -21.24
N ALA A 391 -6.66 -21.29 -21.97
CA ALA A 391 -6.71 -21.05 -23.41
C ALA A 391 -7.45 -19.76 -23.84
N VAL A 392 -7.91 -18.90 -22.91
CA VAL A 392 -8.64 -17.67 -23.28
C VAL A 392 -7.85 -16.44 -22.83
N GLU A 393 -7.54 -15.55 -23.77
CA GLU A 393 -6.93 -14.25 -23.48
C GLU A 393 -7.92 -13.36 -22.70
N GLY A 394 -7.55 -13.01 -21.46
CA GLY A 394 -8.19 -11.97 -20.65
C GLY A 394 -9.13 -12.46 -19.54
N VAL A 395 -9.35 -11.60 -18.54
CA VAL A 395 -10.31 -11.78 -17.43
C VAL A 395 -11.73 -11.97 -17.98
N ALA A 396 -12.09 -13.20 -18.31
CA ALA A 396 -13.41 -13.56 -18.79
C ALA A 396 -14.41 -13.67 -17.62
N LEU A 397 -14.69 -12.54 -16.95
CA LEU A 397 -15.78 -12.51 -15.96
C LEU A 397 -17.11 -12.34 -16.70
N ARG A 398 -18.05 -13.22 -16.39
CA ARG A 398 -19.46 -12.99 -16.75
C ARG A 398 -20.12 -12.29 -15.59
N TRP A 399 -21.06 -11.40 -15.89
CA TRP A 399 -21.80 -10.68 -14.87
C TRP A 399 -23.28 -10.91 -15.04
N LYS A 400 -23.98 -11.17 -13.93
CA LYS A 400 -25.39 -11.52 -13.95
C LYS A 400 -26.16 -10.76 -12.89
N CYS A 401 -27.35 -10.29 -13.26
CA CYS A 401 -28.28 -9.67 -12.31
C CYS A 401 -28.85 -10.71 -11.34
N SER A 402 -28.88 -10.38 -10.05
CA SER A 402 -29.42 -11.22 -8.97
C SER A 402 -30.94 -11.45 -9.05
N GLU A 403 -31.68 -10.61 -9.77
CA GLU A 403 -33.16 -10.64 -9.80
C GLU A 403 -33.70 -11.07 -11.16
N CYS A 404 -33.39 -10.33 -12.23
CA CYS A 404 -33.94 -10.58 -13.56
C CYS A 404 -33.05 -11.45 -14.46
N SER A 405 -31.90 -11.91 -13.95
CA SER A 405 -30.93 -12.74 -14.68
C SER A 405 -30.34 -12.12 -15.96
N SER A 406 -30.52 -10.82 -16.21
CA SER A 406 -29.85 -10.12 -17.31
C SER A 406 -28.33 -10.22 -17.18
N GLU A 407 -27.66 -10.55 -18.27
CA GLU A 407 -26.20 -10.68 -18.32
C GLU A 407 -25.56 -9.40 -18.87
N LEU A 408 -24.42 -9.02 -18.29
CA LEU A 408 -23.57 -7.92 -18.76
C LEU A 408 -22.15 -8.45 -19.00
N LYS A 409 -21.47 -7.84 -19.98
CA LYS A 409 -20.06 -8.16 -20.24
C LYS A 409 -19.12 -7.39 -19.31
N SER A 410 -17.94 -7.94 -19.06
CA SER A 410 -16.91 -7.31 -18.22
C SER A 410 -16.52 -5.90 -18.69
N GLU A 411 -16.49 -5.65 -20.00
CA GLU A 411 -16.15 -4.32 -20.54
C GLU A 411 -17.24 -3.28 -20.20
N GLU A 412 -18.49 -3.68 -20.07
CA GLU A 412 -19.58 -2.77 -19.67
C GLU A 412 -19.50 -2.40 -18.19
N ILE A 413 -19.08 -3.35 -17.35
CA ILE A 413 -18.79 -3.10 -15.94
C ILE A 413 -17.56 -2.20 -15.82
N GLY A 414 -16.49 -2.51 -16.55
CA GLY A 414 -15.26 -1.71 -16.59
C GLY A 414 -15.52 -0.26 -16.99
N ARG A 415 -16.31 -0.01 -18.05
CA ARG A 415 -16.71 1.35 -18.44
C ARG A 415 -17.51 2.07 -17.35
N THR A 416 -18.39 1.34 -16.64
CA THR A 416 -19.16 1.93 -15.54
C THR A 416 -18.24 2.32 -14.37
N GLU A 417 -17.34 1.43 -13.99
CA GLU A 417 -16.35 1.67 -12.94
C GLU A 417 -15.41 2.82 -13.30
N GLU A 418 -14.94 2.88 -14.55
CA GLU A 418 -14.05 3.94 -15.05
C GLU A 418 -14.71 5.33 -14.97
N VAL A 419 -15.98 5.45 -15.38
CA VAL A 419 -16.72 6.72 -15.27
C VAL A 419 -16.81 7.15 -13.80
N ILE A 420 -17.14 6.23 -12.90
CA ILE A 420 -17.26 6.54 -11.46
C ILE A 420 -15.89 6.91 -10.88
N GLN A 421 -14.85 6.15 -11.21
CA GLN A 421 -13.48 6.42 -10.79
C GLN A 421 -13.03 7.80 -11.25
N ASN A 422 -13.33 8.21 -12.48
CA ASN A 422 -13.00 9.53 -13.01
C ASN A 422 -13.75 10.65 -12.26
N ILE A 423 -15.02 10.45 -11.91
CA ILE A 423 -15.78 11.38 -11.07
C ILE A 423 -15.12 11.54 -9.69
N VAL A 424 -14.78 10.43 -9.03
CA VAL A 424 -14.13 10.43 -7.72
C VAL A 424 -12.75 11.10 -7.79
N LYS A 425 -11.92 10.74 -8.78
CA LYS A 425 -10.59 11.33 -9.00
C LYS A 425 -10.68 12.84 -9.24
N ASN A 426 -11.66 13.31 -10.00
CA ASN A 426 -11.84 14.74 -10.25
C ASN A 426 -12.23 15.51 -8.98
N ILE A 427 -13.08 14.94 -8.14
CA ILE A 427 -13.42 15.54 -6.84
C ILE A 427 -12.20 15.55 -5.91
N GLN A 428 -11.42 14.46 -5.86
CA GLN A 428 -10.22 14.38 -5.03
C GLN A 428 -9.09 15.34 -5.43
N ARG A 429 -9.16 15.94 -6.63
CA ARG A 429 -8.23 17.00 -7.08
C ARG A 429 -8.62 18.39 -6.58
N LEU A 430 -9.80 18.55 -5.99
CA LEU A 430 -10.24 19.82 -5.43
C LEU A 430 -9.40 20.19 -4.20
N PRO A 431 -9.26 21.49 -3.88
CA PRO A 431 -8.68 21.93 -2.62
C PRO A 431 -9.36 21.29 -1.42
N VAL A 432 -8.59 21.03 -0.36
CA VAL A 432 -9.09 20.46 0.89
C VAL A 432 -9.81 21.56 1.68
N ASP A 433 -11.09 21.75 1.38
CA ASP A 433 -11.97 22.74 1.99
C ASP A 433 -13.42 22.24 2.12
N ARG A 434 -14.34 23.15 2.50
CA ARG A 434 -15.77 22.85 2.61
C ARG A 434 -16.38 22.36 1.29
N HIS A 435 -15.94 22.90 0.16
CA HIS A 435 -16.49 22.53 -1.13
C HIS A 435 -16.22 21.06 -1.44
N LEU A 436 -15.01 20.56 -1.12
CA LEU A 436 -14.70 19.14 -1.25
C LEU A 436 -15.65 18.25 -0.41
N ILE A 437 -15.96 18.65 0.83
CA ILE A 437 -16.90 17.93 1.70
C ILE A 437 -18.29 17.88 1.06
N ASP A 438 -18.80 19.03 0.62
CA ASP A 438 -20.13 19.13 0.00
C ASP A 438 -20.22 18.26 -1.28
N ARG A 439 -19.17 18.25 -2.11
CA ARG A 439 -19.07 17.39 -3.30
C ARG A 439 -19.04 15.91 -2.95
N CYS A 440 -18.32 15.53 -1.89
CA CYS A 440 -18.29 14.14 -1.42
C CYS A 440 -19.67 13.67 -0.92
N GLU A 441 -20.37 14.48 -0.11
CA GLU A 441 -21.72 14.12 0.37
C GLU A 441 -22.74 14.04 -0.78
N GLU A 442 -22.64 14.88 -1.82
CA GLU A 442 -23.49 14.77 -3.02
C GLU A 442 -23.29 13.42 -3.74
N LEU A 443 -22.07 12.90 -3.79
CA LEU A 443 -21.80 11.58 -4.36
C LEU A 443 -22.45 10.45 -3.56
N PHE A 444 -22.55 10.58 -2.23
CA PHE A 444 -23.29 9.62 -1.39
C PHE A 444 -24.80 9.61 -1.66
N VAL A 445 -25.35 10.63 -2.33
CA VAL A 445 -26.76 10.67 -2.75
C VAL A 445 -26.93 10.15 -4.19
N THR A 446 -25.99 10.46 -5.06
CA THR A 446 -26.10 10.21 -6.50
C THR A 446 -25.62 8.83 -6.92
N LEU A 447 -24.46 8.38 -6.41
CA LEU A 447 -23.84 7.10 -6.80
C LEU A 447 -24.63 5.85 -6.36
N PRO A 448 -25.35 5.81 -5.22
CA PRO A 448 -26.18 4.65 -4.87
C PRO A 448 -27.27 4.30 -5.90
N LYS A 449 -27.58 5.21 -6.83
CA LYS A 449 -28.48 4.94 -7.97
C LYS A 449 -27.82 4.07 -9.05
N LYS A 450 -26.49 3.92 -9.02
CA LYS A 450 -25.66 3.24 -10.02
C LYS A 450 -24.85 2.08 -9.44
N ILE A 451 -24.47 2.14 -8.18
CA ILE A 451 -23.66 1.12 -7.49
C ILE A 451 -24.20 0.86 -6.08
N HIS A 452 -23.86 -0.28 -5.50
CA HIS A 452 -24.28 -0.60 -4.13
C HIS A 452 -23.65 0.36 -3.10
N VAL A 453 -24.31 0.59 -1.97
CA VAL A 453 -23.85 1.54 -0.92
C VAL A 453 -22.51 1.17 -0.28
N ASN A 454 -22.15 -0.11 -0.36
CA ASN A 454 -20.88 -0.69 0.08
C ASN A 454 -19.92 -0.99 -1.09
N HIS A 455 -20.22 -0.49 -2.29
CA HIS A 455 -19.31 -0.62 -3.43
C HIS A 455 -17.96 0.04 -3.11
N ALA A 456 -16.87 -0.55 -3.58
CA ALA A 456 -15.49 -0.14 -3.38
C ALA A 456 -15.29 1.39 -3.41
N PHE A 457 -15.74 2.07 -4.46
CA PHE A 457 -15.64 3.53 -4.58
C PHE A 457 -16.33 4.32 -3.45
N LEU A 458 -17.50 3.88 -2.98
CA LEU A 458 -18.18 4.53 -1.86
C LEU A 458 -17.50 4.22 -0.51
N LEU A 459 -16.87 3.05 -0.37
CA LEU A 459 -16.02 2.75 0.80
C LEU A 459 -14.78 3.66 0.82
N GLN A 460 -14.13 3.88 -0.33
CA GLN A 460 -13.00 4.79 -0.44
C GLN A 460 -13.42 6.25 -0.20
N LEU A 461 -14.56 6.68 -0.73
CA LEU A 461 -15.11 8.01 -0.46
C LEU A 461 -15.49 8.19 1.02
N ARG A 462 -15.97 7.13 1.67
CA ARG A 462 -16.29 7.12 3.11
C ARG A 462 -15.03 7.38 3.94
N ILE A 463 -13.90 6.76 3.56
CA ILE A 463 -12.59 7.05 4.16
C ILE A 463 -12.23 8.53 4.02
N SER A 464 -12.41 9.12 2.83
CA SER A 464 -12.16 10.54 2.61
C SER A 464 -13.03 11.44 3.50
N LEU A 465 -14.34 11.20 3.59
CA LEU A 465 -15.23 11.99 4.46
C LEU A 465 -14.89 11.83 5.94
N ILE A 466 -14.58 10.60 6.39
CA ILE A 466 -14.13 10.36 7.78
C ILE A 466 -12.94 11.25 8.09
N HIS A 467 -11.97 11.35 7.17
CA HIS A 467 -10.80 12.20 7.35
C HIS A 467 -11.14 13.70 7.32
N LEU A 468 -11.94 14.15 6.34
CA LEU A 468 -12.27 15.57 6.18
C LEU A 468 -13.04 16.12 7.41
N TYR A 469 -13.97 15.34 7.96
CA TYR A 469 -14.64 15.68 9.21
C TYR A 469 -13.66 15.59 10.38
N GLY A 470 -13.19 16.73 10.86
CA GLY A 470 -12.25 16.85 11.97
C GLY A 470 -10.95 17.56 11.61
N ASN A 471 -10.64 17.70 10.31
CA ASN A 471 -9.35 18.21 9.83
C ASN A 471 -9.46 19.41 8.87
N VAL A 472 -10.68 19.84 8.50
CA VAL A 472 -10.91 21.01 7.64
C VAL A 472 -11.42 22.19 8.48
N PRO A 473 -10.92 23.43 8.29
CA PRO A 473 -11.46 24.61 8.97
C PRO A 473 -12.98 24.77 8.78
N GLY A 474 -13.70 25.02 9.88
CA GLY A 474 -15.17 25.02 9.91
C GLY A 474 -15.78 23.61 10.10
N PHE A 475 -14.95 22.57 10.08
CA PHE A 475 -15.29 21.17 10.33
C PHE A 475 -14.26 20.51 11.26
N LEU A 476 -13.49 21.28 12.05
CA LEU A 476 -12.60 20.71 13.05
C LEU A 476 -13.43 20.03 14.14
N ILE A 477 -12.87 19.04 14.84
CA ILE A 477 -13.61 18.24 15.84
C ILE A 477 -14.43 19.10 16.83
N PRO A 478 -13.89 20.19 17.43
CA PRO A 478 -14.67 21.02 18.35
C PRO A 478 -15.82 21.78 17.65
N GLU A 479 -15.67 22.09 16.37
CA GLU A 479 -16.60 22.86 15.54
C GLU A 479 -17.77 22.01 15.02
N LEU A 480 -17.62 20.68 14.99
CA LEU A 480 -18.64 19.78 14.46
C LEU A 480 -19.95 19.86 15.28
N SER A 481 -21.06 20.05 14.56
CA SER A 481 -22.40 19.96 15.14
C SER A 481 -22.71 18.53 15.61
N VAL A 482 -23.73 18.36 16.47
CA VAL A 482 -24.17 17.03 16.91
C VAL A 482 -24.51 16.12 15.72
N GLY A 483 -25.18 16.68 14.70
CA GLY A 483 -25.51 15.92 13.48
C GLY A 483 -24.28 15.51 12.69
N LEU A 484 -23.26 16.36 12.58
CA LEU A 484 -22.01 16.02 11.89
C LEU A 484 -21.16 15.01 12.67
N LEU A 485 -21.15 15.08 14.00
CA LEU A 485 -20.51 14.06 14.84
C LEU A 485 -21.19 12.70 14.67
N GLN A 486 -22.52 12.67 14.66
CA GLN A 486 -23.29 11.45 14.36
C GLN A 486 -22.99 10.92 12.96
N ARG A 487 -22.90 11.81 11.97
CA ARG A 487 -22.53 11.45 10.59
C ARG A 487 -21.14 10.83 10.52
N LYS A 488 -20.12 11.44 11.14
CA LYS A 488 -18.76 10.88 11.20
C LYS A 488 -18.74 9.51 11.88
N ALA A 489 -19.43 9.35 13.02
CA ALA A 489 -19.53 8.07 13.72
C ALA A 489 -20.22 6.98 12.86
N GLN A 490 -21.32 7.34 12.18
CA GLN A 490 -22.01 6.45 11.24
C GLN A 490 -21.09 6.00 10.10
N LEU A 491 -20.37 6.93 9.47
CA LEU A 491 -19.42 6.61 8.41
C LEU A 491 -18.34 5.63 8.91
N CYS A 492 -17.80 5.83 10.11
CA CYS A 492 -16.82 4.91 10.68
C CYS A 492 -17.42 3.51 10.95
N ALA A 493 -18.60 3.44 11.54
CA ALA A 493 -19.26 2.18 11.87
C ALA A 493 -19.61 1.36 10.61
N GLU A 494 -20.19 2.00 9.60
CA GLU A 494 -20.52 1.37 8.31
C GLU A 494 -19.27 0.85 7.59
N LEU A 495 -18.17 1.61 7.64
CA LEU A 495 -16.90 1.16 7.08
C LEU A 495 -16.36 -0.05 7.84
N LEU A 496 -16.32 -0.01 9.17
CA LEU A 496 -15.82 -1.11 10.00
C LEU A 496 -16.60 -2.42 9.76
N GLU A 497 -17.91 -2.33 9.51
CA GLU A 497 -18.72 -3.48 9.15
C GLU A 497 -18.28 -4.10 7.82
N ALA A 498 -18.04 -3.30 6.78
CA ALA A 498 -17.49 -3.80 5.52
C ALA A 498 -16.07 -4.39 5.71
N LEU A 499 -15.19 -3.71 6.45
CA LEU A 499 -13.81 -4.16 6.67
C LEU A 499 -13.73 -5.48 7.45
N ARG A 500 -14.73 -5.78 8.30
CA ARG A 500 -14.82 -7.08 8.99
C ARG A 500 -14.79 -8.27 8.02
N HIS A 501 -15.30 -8.08 6.80
CA HIS A 501 -15.31 -9.10 5.75
C HIS A 501 -14.15 -8.94 4.76
N LEU A 502 -13.79 -7.71 4.40
CA LEU A 502 -12.82 -7.44 3.34
C LEU A 502 -11.35 -7.48 3.81
N CYS A 503 -11.07 -7.07 5.04
CA CYS A 503 -9.73 -7.07 5.63
C CYS A 503 -9.79 -7.31 7.16
N PRO A 504 -10.13 -8.54 7.58
CA PRO A 504 -10.41 -8.85 8.97
C PRO A 504 -9.18 -8.76 9.88
N GLY A 505 -9.44 -8.67 11.19
CA GLY A 505 -8.43 -8.77 12.23
C GLY A 505 -7.55 -7.53 12.34
N TYR A 506 -6.27 -7.72 12.64
CA TYR A 506 -5.29 -6.64 12.86
C TYR A 506 -4.84 -6.03 11.53
N SER A 507 -5.77 -5.42 10.80
CA SER A 507 -5.49 -4.66 9.60
C SER A 507 -5.31 -3.17 9.92
N ARG A 508 -4.28 -2.53 9.35
CA ARG A 508 -4.00 -1.09 9.51
C ARG A 508 -5.23 -0.20 9.37
N LEU A 509 -5.98 -0.38 8.28
CA LEU A 509 -7.18 0.42 8.02
C LEU A 509 -8.20 0.30 9.15
N ARG A 510 -8.46 -0.92 9.65
CA ARG A 510 -9.38 -1.11 10.78
C ARG A 510 -8.90 -0.35 12.02
N GLY A 511 -7.61 -0.47 12.36
CA GLY A 511 -7.02 0.24 13.49
C GLY A 511 -7.17 1.76 13.39
N MET A 512 -6.94 2.32 12.19
CA MET A 512 -7.09 3.75 11.94
C MET A 512 -8.55 4.20 12.05
N ILE A 513 -9.51 3.44 11.51
CA ILE A 513 -10.93 3.81 11.58
C ILE A 513 -11.50 3.65 12.99
N LEU A 514 -11.02 2.67 13.78
CA LEU A 514 -11.36 2.56 15.20
C LEU A 514 -10.88 3.78 15.99
N TYR A 515 -9.67 4.28 15.69
CA TYR A 515 -9.19 5.53 16.25
C TYR A 515 -10.06 6.72 15.81
N GLU A 516 -10.42 6.84 14.53
CA GLU A 516 -11.31 7.91 14.07
C GLU A 516 -12.73 7.85 14.68
N LEU A 517 -13.24 6.65 14.99
CA LEU A 517 -14.57 6.43 15.58
C LEU A 517 -14.64 6.88 17.04
N HIS A 518 -13.59 6.67 17.84
CA HIS A 518 -13.65 6.99 19.28
C HIS A 518 -13.88 8.50 19.52
N VAL A 519 -13.30 9.36 18.66
CA VAL A 519 -13.34 10.82 18.78
C VAL A 519 -14.78 11.36 18.80
N PRO A 520 -15.61 11.12 17.76
CA PRO A 520 -16.99 11.62 17.76
C PRO A 520 -17.84 11.01 18.87
N LEU A 521 -17.58 9.76 19.31
CA LEU A 521 -18.31 9.15 20.42
C LEU A 521 -18.06 9.89 21.73
N VAL A 522 -16.80 10.20 22.06
CA VAL A 522 -16.45 11.00 23.25
C VAL A 522 -17.08 12.39 23.17
N CYS A 523 -17.00 13.05 22.01
CA CYS A 523 -17.61 14.37 21.83
C CYS A 523 -19.14 14.35 21.99
N LEU A 524 -19.81 13.32 21.45
CA LEU A 524 -21.26 13.15 21.57
C LEU A 524 -21.66 12.91 23.03
N ALA A 525 -20.94 12.06 23.75
CA ALA A 525 -21.18 11.77 25.16
C ALA A 525 -21.10 13.04 26.00
N ASN A 526 -20.05 13.85 25.81
CA ASN A 526 -19.87 15.12 26.51
C ASN A 526 -20.98 16.12 26.16
N LYS A 527 -21.31 16.31 24.87
CA LYS A 527 -22.38 17.23 24.45
C LYS A 527 -23.76 16.83 25.00
N LYS A 528 -24.04 15.53 25.12
CA LYS A 528 -25.27 15.03 25.76
C LYS A 528 -25.29 15.33 27.25
N TYR A 529 -24.18 15.06 27.95
CA TYR A 529 -24.06 15.33 29.38
C TYR A 529 -24.21 16.83 29.72
N GLU A 530 -23.58 17.71 28.93
CA GLU A 530 -23.66 19.16 29.10
C GLU A 530 -25.08 19.71 28.90
N LYS A 531 -25.82 19.16 27.93
CA LYS A 531 -27.20 19.58 27.63
C LYS A 531 -28.27 18.89 28.49
N GLY A 532 -27.93 17.82 29.19
CA GLY A 532 -28.86 17.04 30.00
C GLY A 532 -29.35 17.81 31.22
N ARG A 533 -30.68 17.95 31.36
CA ARG A 533 -31.32 18.71 32.47
C ARG A 533 -30.89 18.25 33.87
N SER A 534 -30.53 16.98 34.03
CA SER A 534 -30.15 16.38 35.32
C SER A 534 -28.71 15.87 35.37
N LYS A 535 -27.84 16.28 34.42
CA LYS A 535 -26.43 15.86 34.29
C LYS A 535 -26.18 14.43 34.79
N GLN A 536 -26.58 13.42 34.02
CA GLN A 536 -26.51 12.01 34.43
C GLN A 536 -25.07 11.46 34.26
N PRO A 537 -24.26 11.32 35.32
CA PRO A 537 -22.85 10.93 35.18
C PRO A 537 -22.73 9.46 34.76
N ASP A 538 -23.69 8.61 35.16
CA ASP A 538 -23.73 7.20 34.79
C ASP A 538 -23.85 6.97 33.29
N GLN A 539 -24.71 7.76 32.63
CA GLN A 539 -24.86 7.67 31.18
C GLN A 539 -23.57 8.12 30.50
N LEU A 540 -22.96 9.22 30.95
CA LEU A 540 -21.68 9.70 30.41
C LEU A 540 -20.59 8.64 30.56
N ILE A 541 -20.41 8.07 31.76
CA ILE A 541 -19.40 7.03 32.02
C ILE A 541 -19.61 5.82 31.11
N THR A 542 -20.86 5.40 30.90
CA THR A 542 -21.20 4.28 30.02
C THR A 542 -20.80 4.55 28.58
N GLU A 543 -21.17 5.72 28.04
CA GLU A 543 -20.83 6.12 26.66
C GLU A 543 -19.31 6.33 26.48
N LEU A 544 -18.60 6.85 27.49
CA LEU A 544 -17.14 6.99 27.46
C LEU A 544 -16.43 5.62 27.48
N LYS A 545 -16.94 4.66 28.26
CA LYS A 545 -16.41 3.28 28.28
C LYS A 545 -16.64 2.57 26.94
N GLU A 546 -17.73 2.86 26.24
CA GLU A 546 -17.95 2.37 24.89
C GLU A 546 -16.89 2.91 23.92
N ALA A 547 -16.60 4.22 23.96
CA ALA A 547 -15.52 4.81 23.17
C ALA A 547 -14.13 4.22 23.53
N GLU A 548 -13.88 3.93 24.81
CA GLU A 548 -12.64 3.32 25.29
C GLU A 548 -12.39 1.94 24.65
N ILE A 549 -13.45 1.14 24.42
CA ILE A 549 -13.32 -0.18 23.79
C ILE A 549 -12.72 -0.06 22.39
N TYR A 550 -13.24 0.85 21.56
CA TYR A 550 -12.75 1.06 20.21
C TYR A 550 -11.32 1.61 20.20
N LEU A 551 -11.02 2.57 21.08
CA LEU A 551 -9.68 3.16 21.19
C LEU A 551 -8.64 2.11 21.65
N LYS A 552 -9.02 1.25 22.60
CA LYS A 552 -8.16 0.14 23.04
C LYS A 552 -7.88 -0.85 21.91
N GLU A 553 -8.89 -1.20 21.12
CA GLU A 553 -8.71 -2.07 19.96
C GLU A 553 -7.81 -1.42 18.89
N ALA A 554 -7.99 -0.11 18.63
CA ALA A 554 -7.11 0.64 17.72
C ALA A 554 -5.64 0.54 18.14
N VAL A 555 -5.34 0.73 19.44
CA VAL A 555 -3.99 0.56 19.99
C VAL A 555 -3.47 -0.86 19.80
N GLN A 556 -4.29 -1.87 20.08
CA GLN A 556 -3.90 -3.27 19.92
C GLN A 556 -3.52 -3.63 18.48
N ILE A 557 -4.19 -3.02 17.49
CA ILE A 557 -3.89 -3.23 16.08
C ILE A 557 -2.62 -2.46 15.68
N LEU A 558 -2.56 -1.16 15.96
CA LEU A 558 -1.56 -0.26 15.40
C LEU A 558 -0.19 -0.31 16.10
N ILE A 559 -0.11 -0.81 17.34
CA ILE A 559 1.17 -0.95 18.08
C ILE A 559 2.18 -1.84 17.36
N HIS A 560 1.70 -2.69 16.44
CA HIS A 560 2.53 -3.57 15.65
C HIS A 560 3.17 -2.88 14.45
N GLU A 561 2.80 -1.65 14.08
CA GLU A 561 3.41 -0.99 12.94
C GLU A 561 4.85 -0.54 13.23
N PRO A 562 5.77 -0.59 12.24
CA PRO A 562 7.14 -0.13 12.44
C PRO A 562 7.17 1.30 12.98
N THR A 563 8.07 1.60 13.91
CA THR A 563 8.08 2.85 14.71
C THR A 563 8.07 4.13 13.86
N SER A 564 8.55 3.97 12.64
CA SER A 564 8.80 5.02 11.68
C SER A 564 7.52 5.41 10.90
N THR A 565 6.55 4.49 10.77
CA THR A 565 5.38 4.71 9.93
C THR A 565 4.38 5.72 10.52
N PRO A 566 3.54 6.35 9.68
CA PRO A 566 2.41 7.17 10.15
C PRO A 566 1.46 6.42 11.08
N GLU A 567 1.22 5.13 10.81
CA GLU A 567 0.37 4.29 11.64
C GLU A 567 0.95 4.11 13.05
N SER A 568 2.28 4.02 13.19
CA SER A 568 2.95 4.06 14.50
C SER A 568 2.78 5.40 15.21
N ARG A 569 2.75 6.53 14.48
CA ARG A 569 2.43 7.85 15.08
C ARG A 569 0.99 7.85 15.63
N ILE A 570 0.04 7.31 14.87
CA ILE A 570 -1.35 7.13 15.34
C ILE A 570 -1.37 6.21 16.56
N ALA A 571 -0.62 5.10 16.57
CA ALA A 571 -0.55 4.19 17.71
C ALA A 571 -0.08 4.93 18.99
N ARG A 572 0.93 5.80 18.88
CA ARG A 572 1.41 6.61 20.01
C ARG A 572 0.38 7.62 20.48
N ALA A 573 -0.28 8.32 19.56
CA ALA A 573 -1.38 9.24 19.89
C ALA A 573 -2.53 8.50 20.59
N ALA A 574 -2.98 7.38 20.01
CA ALA A 574 -4.02 6.53 20.56
C ALA A 574 -3.69 5.99 21.95
N MET A 575 -2.43 5.65 22.24
CA MET A 575 -2.00 5.27 23.59
C MET A 575 -2.10 6.43 24.60
N ALA A 576 -1.72 7.64 24.18
CA ALA A 576 -1.84 8.83 25.02
C ALA A 576 -3.32 9.17 25.28
N ASP A 577 -4.14 9.18 24.24
CA ASP A 577 -5.58 9.45 24.32
C ASP A 577 -6.29 8.39 25.17
N LEU A 578 -5.89 7.12 25.07
CA LEU A 578 -6.44 6.04 25.89
C LEU A 578 -6.16 6.26 27.38
N LYS A 579 -4.95 6.73 27.71
CA LYS A 579 -4.60 7.08 29.08
C LYS A 579 -5.45 8.24 29.58
N GLN A 580 -5.59 9.30 28.79
CA GLN A 580 -6.40 10.48 29.14
C GLN A 580 -7.88 10.12 29.31
N LEU A 581 -8.44 9.32 28.40
CA LEU A 581 -9.83 8.87 28.48
C LEU A 581 -10.08 8.04 29.75
N ARG A 582 -9.15 7.15 30.13
CA ARG A 582 -9.24 6.39 31.38
C ARG A 582 -9.12 7.25 32.63
N GLU A 583 -8.30 8.29 32.59
CA GLU A 583 -8.24 9.30 33.67
C GLU A 583 -9.57 10.04 33.78
N TYR A 584 -10.12 10.47 32.64
CA TYR A 584 -11.41 11.16 32.60
C TYR A 584 -12.58 10.30 33.11
N ILE A 585 -12.66 9.04 32.69
CA ILE A 585 -13.66 8.07 33.20
C ILE A 585 -13.55 7.92 34.71
N ARG A 586 -12.33 7.75 35.25
CA ARG A 586 -12.11 7.61 36.70
C ARG A 586 -12.53 8.85 37.48
N ASP A 587 -12.29 10.04 36.93
CA ASP A 587 -12.69 11.29 37.59
C ASP A 587 -14.21 11.48 37.57
N MET A 588 -14.89 11.09 36.49
CA MET A 588 -16.35 11.07 36.45
C MET A 588 -16.94 10.03 37.42
N GLU A 589 -16.32 8.86 37.57
CA GLU A 589 -16.71 7.86 38.58
C GLU A 589 -16.60 8.41 40.00
N LYS A 590 -15.54 9.16 40.33
CA LYS A 590 -15.42 9.83 41.63
C LYS A 590 -16.49 10.89 41.84
N LEU A 591 -16.78 11.70 40.83
CA LEU A 591 -17.84 12.72 40.90
C LEU A 591 -19.21 12.09 41.14
N LYS A 592 -19.49 10.93 40.54
CA LYS A 592 -20.70 10.16 40.82
C LYS A 592 -20.80 9.76 42.30
N HIS A 593 -19.70 9.37 42.94
CA HIS A 593 -19.71 8.98 44.35
C HIS A 593 -19.88 10.16 45.32
N LEU A 594 -19.66 11.40 44.85
CA LEU A 594 -19.80 12.62 45.64
C LEU A 594 -21.17 13.30 45.47
N ALA A 595 -21.92 12.95 44.42
CA ALA A 595 -23.26 13.42 44.12
C ALA A 595 -24.32 12.43 44.61
#